data_AF-A0A1H9CHQ4-F1
#
_entry.id   AF-A0A1H9CHQ4-F1
#
_cell.length_a   1.000
_cell.length_b   1.000
_cell.length_c   1.000
_cell.angle_alpha   90.00
_cell.angle_beta   90.00
_cell.angle_gamma   90.00
#
_symmetry.space_group_name_H-M   'P 1'
#
loop_
_entity.id
_entity.type
_entity.pdbx_description
1 polymer ?
#
loop_
_entity_poly.entity_id
_entity_poly.type
_entity_poly.pdbx_seq_one_letter_code
_entity_poly.pdbx_strand_id
1 'polypeptide(L)'
;MGNPIVTGTSTGDTVSVQIDLFRYPIRYIKVYLGGDLVGTFHPISDFHLRNPEGKPVKVALVFADGDKHETVLMGGKGRRTHHNHDFQPGDILVACDNFGDFPPPGYMGHAALVLNNRDIIEATTSMPQIRVSTIREFVEIHPKYVHLRCRDSWAAHEATAFAYEYLQMYNDNLNTGEDVPPFSFSPLVPLNDPYHSIYCSKLVWLCYYYGAGVELENDFFLYSPEDLSTLENDGRFEVIYKHPEFEFKLNT
;
A
#
# COMPACT_ATOMS: atom_id res chain seq x y z
N MET A 1 11.73 1.66 16.43
CA MET A 1 11.81 0.70 15.29
C MET A 1 12.93 1.12 14.37
N GLY A 2 13.68 0.17 13.79
CA GLY A 2 14.88 0.45 13.00
C GLY A 2 14.54 1.02 11.62
N ASN A 3 15.38 1.93 11.12
CA ASN A 3 15.31 2.43 9.75
C ASN A 3 15.31 1.24 8.75
N PRO A 4 14.55 1.31 7.64
CA PRO A 4 14.53 0.26 6.63
C PRO A 4 15.95 -0.02 6.13
N ILE A 5 16.30 -1.31 6.05
CA ILE A 5 17.65 -1.74 5.63
C ILE A 5 17.85 -1.47 4.14
N VAL A 6 16.80 -1.59 3.33
CA VAL A 6 16.80 -1.28 1.90
C VAL A 6 15.68 -0.29 1.58
N THR A 7 16.00 0.74 0.81
CA THR A 7 15.05 1.68 0.22
C THR A 7 15.36 1.82 -1.27
N GLY A 8 14.43 2.37 -2.04
CA GLY A 8 14.71 2.64 -3.44
C GLY A 8 13.71 3.57 -4.09
N THR A 9 14.12 4.15 -5.20
CA THR A 9 13.31 5.02 -6.06
C THR A 9 13.42 4.56 -7.51
N SER A 10 12.39 4.79 -8.33
CA SER A 10 12.47 4.52 -9.76
C SER A 10 12.30 5.79 -10.58
N THR A 11 13.24 6.03 -11.49
CA THR A 11 13.25 7.17 -12.40
C THR A 11 13.45 6.66 -13.82
N GLY A 12 12.39 6.69 -14.63
CA GLY A 12 12.45 6.26 -16.04
C GLY A 12 12.76 4.77 -16.18
N ASP A 13 13.89 4.44 -16.79
CA ASP A 13 14.38 3.06 -16.95
C ASP A 13 15.41 2.67 -15.87
N THR A 14 15.48 3.39 -14.75
CA THR A 14 16.46 3.12 -13.70
C THR A 14 15.76 2.95 -12.34
N VAL A 15 16.21 1.96 -11.57
CA VAL A 15 15.88 1.78 -10.16
C VAL A 15 17.12 2.09 -9.34
N SER A 16 17.03 3.08 -8.47
CA SER A 16 18.07 3.43 -7.51
C SER A 16 17.76 2.72 -6.19
N VAL A 17 18.73 1.98 -5.68
CA VAL A 17 18.62 1.22 -4.43
C VAL A 17 19.59 1.82 -3.43
N GLN A 18 19.15 2.01 -2.19
CA GLN A 18 19.99 2.42 -1.07
C GLN A 18 19.86 1.40 0.06
N ILE A 19 20.99 1.02 0.65
CA ILE A 19 21.10 -0.01 1.69
C ILE A 19 21.83 0.58 2.89
N ASP A 20 21.24 0.46 4.08
CA ASP A 20 21.90 0.79 5.35
C ASP A 20 22.90 -0.31 5.71
N LEU A 21 24.15 -0.16 5.24
CA LEU A 21 25.24 -1.06 5.59
C LEU A 21 25.85 -0.76 6.97
N PHE A 22 25.54 0.39 7.58
CA PHE A 22 26.18 0.80 8.83
C PHE A 22 25.70 -0.03 10.01
N ARG A 23 24.43 -0.43 9.98
CA ARG A 23 23.78 -1.14 11.09
C ARG A 23 23.81 -2.66 10.97
N TYR A 24 24.12 -3.19 9.79
CA TYR A 24 23.95 -4.62 9.52
C TYR A 24 25.17 -5.25 8.83
N PRO A 25 25.71 -6.37 9.36
CA PRO A 25 26.86 -7.07 8.79
C PRO A 25 26.46 -7.93 7.57
N ILE A 26 26.12 -7.25 6.48
CA ILE A 26 25.72 -7.90 5.22
C ILE A 26 26.96 -8.53 4.58
N ARG A 27 26.85 -9.80 4.18
CA ARG A 27 27.94 -10.55 3.54
C ARG A 27 27.93 -10.37 2.03
N TYR A 28 26.74 -10.42 1.41
CA TYR A 28 26.55 -10.16 -0.01
C TYR A 28 25.08 -9.80 -0.30
N ILE A 29 24.86 -9.18 -1.46
CA ILE A 29 23.55 -8.74 -1.93
C ILE A 29 23.20 -9.53 -3.19
N LYS A 30 22.02 -10.14 -3.25
CA LYS A 30 21.48 -10.75 -4.47
C LYS A 30 20.41 -9.84 -5.05
N VAL A 31 20.55 -9.49 -6.31
CA VAL A 31 19.56 -8.66 -7.02
C VAL A 31 18.88 -9.52 -8.07
N TYR A 32 17.56 -9.52 -8.07
CA TYR A 32 16.73 -10.20 -9.05
C TYR A 32 15.93 -9.17 -9.84
N LEU A 33 15.77 -9.40 -11.14
CA LEU A 33 14.95 -8.59 -12.03
C LEU A 33 13.88 -9.47 -12.66
N GLY A 34 12.61 -9.24 -12.32
CA GLY A 34 11.50 -10.07 -12.81
C GLY A 34 11.56 -11.53 -12.36
N GLY A 35 12.23 -11.81 -11.23
CA GLY A 35 12.44 -13.15 -10.69
C GLY A 35 13.79 -13.78 -11.07
N ASP A 36 14.45 -13.28 -12.11
CA ASP A 36 15.76 -13.79 -12.55
C ASP A 36 16.90 -13.14 -11.76
N LEU A 37 17.85 -13.95 -11.28
CA LEU A 37 19.04 -13.44 -10.60
C LEU A 37 19.93 -12.71 -11.61
N VAL A 38 20.04 -11.38 -11.47
CA VAL A 38 20.87 -10.55 -12.36
C VAL A 38 22.28 -10.32 -11.81
N GLY A 39 22.47 -10.51 -10.51
CA GLY A 39 23.81 -10.40 -9.93
C GLY A 39 23.88 -10.73 -8.45
N THR A 40 25.09 -11.08 -8.02
CA THR A 40 25.48 -11.12 -6.61
C THR A 40 26.62 -10.13 -6.42
N PHE A 41 26.42 -9.19 -5.49
CA PHE A 41 27.32 -8.07 -5.28
C PHE A 41 27.94 -8.15 -3.89
N HIS A 42 29.17 -7.65 -3.78
CA HIS A 42 29.70 -7.26 -2.48
C HIS A 42 28.80 -6.19 -1.85
N PRO A 43 28.77 -6.08 -0.51
CA PRO A 43 28.00 -5.04 0.16
C PRO A 43 28.36 -3.67 -0.38
N ILE A 44 27.36 -2.99 -0.96
CA ILE A 44 27.43 -1.62 -1.47
C ILE A 44 26.25 -0.84 -0.93
N SER A 45 26.47 0.41 -0.55
CA SER A 45 25.47 1.28 0.08
C SER A 45 24.40 1.73 -0.90
N ASP A 46 24.75 1.80 -2.18
CA ASP A 46 23.88 2.32 -3.21
C ASP A 46 24.26 1.72 -4.56
N PHE A 47 23.24 1.49 -5.39
CA PHE A 47 23.45 1.13 -6.78
C PHE A 47 22.26 1.51 -7.66
N HIS A 48 22.53 1.61 -8.95
CA HIS A 48 21.53 1.87 -9.98
C HIS A 48 21.41 0.66 -10.89
N LEU A 49 20.19 0.15 -11.03
CA LEU A 49 19.86 -0.93 -11.93
C LEU A 49 19.08 -0.38 -13.12
N ARG A 50 19.61 -0.58 -14.33
CA ARG A 50 18.86 -0.31 -15.54
C ARG A 50 17.75 -1.36 -15.69
N ASN A 51 16.53 -0.89 -15.76
CA ASN A 51 15.30 -1.67 -15.81
C ASN A 51 14.37 -1.11 -16.91
N PRO A 52 14.73 -1.31 -18.19
CA PRO A 52 14.00 -0.72 -19.31
C PRO A 52 12.63 -1.36 -19.53
N GLU A 53 12.35 -2.50 -18.90
CA GLU A 53 11.09 -3.23 -18.98
C GLU A 53 10.21 -3.02 -17.74
N GLY A 54 10.65 -2.24 -16.75
CA GLY A 54 9.87 -1.97 -15.54
C GLY A 54 9.61 -3.21 -14.68
N LYS A 55 10.46 -4.23 -14.76
CA LYS A 55 10.27 -5.47 -14.00
C LYS A 55 10.44 -5.22 -12.49
N PRO A 56 9.79 -5.99 -11.61
CA PRO A 56 10.09 -5.93 -10.19
C PRO A 56 11.58 -6.21 -9.92
N VAL A 57 12.21 -5.40 -9.08
CA VAL A 57 13.59 -5.54 -8.64
C VAL A 57 13.57 -6.06 -7.21
N LYS A 58 13.96 -7.31 -7.00
CA LYS A 58 14.10 -7.85 -5.66
C LYS A 58 15.55 -7.78 -5.18
N VAL A 59 15.75 -7.18 -4.02
CA VAL A 59 17.04 -7.06 -3.34
C VAL A 59 17.01 -7.97 -2.12
N ALA A 60 17.85 -9.00 -2.14
CA ALA A 60 18.00 -9.94 -1.05
C ALA A 60 19.36 -9.73 -0.37
N LEU A 61 19.35 -9.24 0.86
CA LEU A 61 20.51 -9.13 1.72
C LEU A 61 20.76 -10.48 2.38
N VAL A 62 22.00 -10.97 2.33
CA VAL A 62 22.42 -12.16 3.09
C VAL A 62 23.44 -11.75 4.13
N PHE A 63 23.16 -12.05 5.39
CA PHE A 63 23.99 -11.68 6.53
C PHE A 63 25.08 -12.73 6.80
N ALA A 64 26.03 -12.40 7.69
CA ALA A 64 27.17 -13.26 7.99
C ALA A 64 26.77 -14.61 8.64
N ASP A 65 25.68 -14.61 9.41
CA ASP A 65 25.07 -15.79 10.05
C ASP A 65 24.26 -16.67 9.07
N GLY A 66 24.00 -16.19 7.86
CA GLY A 66 23.23 -16.88 6.83
C GLY A 66 21.77 -16.44 6.75
N ASP A 67 21.31 -15.56 7.64
CA ASP A 67 19.96 -15.01 7.57
C ASP A 67 19.78 -14.15 6.31
N LYS A 68 18.51 -13.98 5.92
CA LYS A 68 18.14 -13.29 4.68
C LYS A 68 17.05 -12.27 4.93
N HIS A 69 17.23 -11.08 4.38
CA HIS A 69 16.20 -10.05 4.29
C HIS A 69 15.91 -9.74 2.82
N GLU A 70 14.64 -9.73 2.42
CA GLU A 70 14.22 -9.45 1.03
C GLU A 70 13.39 -8.18 0.96
N THR A 71 13.70 -7.33 -0.01
CA THR A 71 12.95 -6.11 -0.32
C THR A 71 12.66 -6.09 -1.80
N VAL A 72 11.43 -5.76 -2.21
CA VAL A 72 11.05 -5.64 -3.62
C VAL A 72 10.81 -4.16 -3.95
N LEU A 73 11.45 -3.68 -5.00
CA LEU A 73 11.37 -2.33 -5.54
C LEU A 73 10.79 -2.41 -6.96
N MET A 74 9.79 -1.61 -7.30
CA MET A 74 9.17 -1.69 -8.61
C MET A 74 9.94 -0.90 -9.67
N GLY A 75 9.97 -1.43 -10.91
CA GLY A 75 10.55 -0.75 -12.07
C GLY A 75 9.54 0.19 -12.72
N GLY A 76 9.89 1.45 -12.93
CA GLY A 76 9.01 2.52 -13.36
C GLY A 76 8.50 2.50 -14.81
N LYS A 77 8.33 1.32 -15.43
CA LYS A 77 7.55 1.16 -16.67
C LYS A 77 6.32 0.29 -16.47
N GLY A 78 5.43 0.72 -15.59
CA GLY A 78 4.01 0.51 -15.84
C GLY A 78 3.66 1.02 -17.23
N ARG A 79 3.05 0.17 -18.04
CA ARG A 79 2.44 0.51 -19.33
C ARG A 79 1.65 1.80 -19.12
N ARG A 80 1.99 2.89 -19.83
CA ARG A 80 1.17 4.10 -19.90
C ARG A 80 -0.13 3.77 -20.63
N THR A 81 -1.02 3.02 -20.02
CA THR A 81 -2.44 3.27 -20.21
C THR A 81 -2.69 4.56 -19.44
N HIS A 82 -2.52 5.70 -20.12
CA HIS A 82 -3.21 6.92 -19.72
C HIS A 82 -4.71 6.65 -19.89
N HIS A 83 -5.27 5.83 -19.01
CA HIS A 83 -6.63 6.07 -18.61
C HIS A 83 -6.55 7.38 -17.85
N ASN A 84 -7.17 8.39 -18.42
CA ASN A 84 -7.31 9.70 -17.81
C ASN A 84 -8.29 9.53 -16.63
N HIS A 85 -7.85 8.81 -15.59
CA HIS A 85 -8.59 8.65 -14.36
C HIS A 85 -8.47 9.98 -13.63
N ASP A 86 -9.57 10.72 -13.67
CA ASP A 86 -9.79 11.89 -12.84
C ASP A 86 -9.87 11.40 -11.40
N PHE A 87 -8.74 11.34 -10.68
CA PHE A 87 -8.72 11.01 -9.26
C PHE A 87 -9.01 12.25 -8.42
N GLN A 88 -9.91 12.12 -7.45
CA GLN A 88 -10.34 13.18 -6.57
C GLN A 88 -10.15 12.78 -5.09
N PRO A 89 -9.93 13.74 -4.19
CA PRO A 89 -9.91 13.50 -2.75
C PRO A 89 -11.13 12.71 -2.30
N GLY A 90 -10.90 11.69 -1.48
CA GLY A 90 -11.94 10.80 -0.95
C GLY A 90 -12.26 9.63 -1.86
N ASP A 91 -11.77 9.59 -3.10
CA ASP A 91 -11.90 8.37 -3.91
C ASP A 91 -11.25 7.17 -3.19
N ILE A 92 -11.85 5.99 -3.34
CA ILE A 92 -11.37 4.75 -2.75
C ILE A 92 -10.79 3.88 -3.87
N LEU A 93 -9.57 3.39 -3.66
CA LEU A 93 -8.94 2.40 -4.52
C LEU A 93 -8.92 1.07 -3.80
N VAL A 94 -9.44 0.03 -4.45
CA VAL A 94 -9.46 -1.33 -3.90
C VAL A 94 -8.84 -2.26 -4.93
N ALA A 95 -7.84 -3.02 -4.51
CA ALA A 95 -7.15 -4.03 -5.30
C ALA A 95 -7.59 -5.42 -4.86
N CYS A 96 -7.77 -6.34 -5.81
CA CYS A 96 -8.03 -7.76 -5.53
C CYS A 96 -6.77 -8.63 -5.66
N ASP A 97 -5.60 -8.02 -5.84
CA ASP A 97 -4.31 -8.71 -5.90
C ASP A 97 -3.49 -8.48 -4.62
N ASN A 98 -2.72 -9.50 -4.25
CA ASN A 98 -1.92 -9.54 -3.00
C ASN A 98 -0.42 -9.38 -3.29
N PHE A 99 -0.04 -8.38 -4.08
CA PHE A 99 1.37 -8.25 -4.45
C PHE A 99 2.21 -7.87 -3.21
N GLY A 100 3.04 -8.81 -2.72
CA GLY A 100 4.07 -8.55 -1.69
C GLY A 100 3.87 -9.29 -0.36
N ASP A 101 2.66 -9.28 0.21
CA ASP A 101 2.50 -9.58 1.65
C ASP A 101 1.73 -10.87 1.96
N PHE A 102 0.81 -11.32 1.09
CA PHE A 102 -0.03 -12.51 1.35
C PHE A 102 -0.30 -13.35 0.09
N PRO A 103 0.60 -14.27 -0.31
CA PRO A 103 0.30 -15.20 -1.39
C PRO A 103 -0.81 -16.20 -0.96
N PRO A 104 -1.75 -16.58 -1.84
CA PRO A 104 -1.86 -16.28 -3.27
C PRO A 104 -2.79 -15.08 -3.63
N PRO A 105 -2.68 -14.51 -4.86
CA PRO A 105 -3.54 -13.40 -5.32
C PRO A 105 -5.02 -13.77 -5.44
N GLY A 106 -5.91 -12.81 -5.13
CA GLY A 106 -7.36 -12.97 -5.15
C GLY A 106 -7.98 -13.42 -3.82
N TYR A 107 -7.18 -13.74 -2.81
CA TYR A 107 -7.67 -14.21 -1.50
C TYR A 107 -7.70 -13.13 -0.43
N MET A 108 -6.93 -12.08 -0.66
CA MET A 108 -6.88 -10.87 0.14
C MET A 108 -6.61 -9.75 -0.88
N GLY A 109 -6.83 -8.51 -0.50
CA GLY A 109 -6.63 -7.37 -1.37
C GLY A 109 -5.83 -6.29 -0.68
N HIS A 110 -5.84 -5.12 -1.30
CA HIS A 110 -5.32 -3.91 -0.68
C HIS A 110 -6.30 -2.77 -0.90
N ALA A 111 -6.28 -1.78 -0.01
CA ALA A 111 -7.17 -0.63 -0.10
C ALA A 111 -6.45 0.64 0.31
N ALA A 112 -6.80 1.73 -0.36
CA ALA A 112 -6.25 3.06 -0.11
C ALA A 112 -7.32 4.13 -0.32
N LEU A 113 -7.13 5.28 0.35
CA LEU A 113 -7.93 6.47 0.15
C LEU A 113 -7.10 7.50 -0.63
N VAL A 114 -7.68 8.11 -1.66
CA VAL A 114 -7.07 9.19 -2.43
C VAL A 114 -7.10 10.48 -1.60
N LEU A 115 -5.93 11.07 -1.39
CA LEU A 115 -5.79 12.35 -0.69
C LEU A 115 -5.91 13.54 -1.64
N ASN A 116 -5.35 13.39 -2.84
CA ASN A 116 -5.34 14.41 -3.89
C ASN A 116 -5.14 13.76 -5.27
N ASN A 117 -4.94 14.55 -6.32
CA ASN A 117 -4.78 14.02 -7.69
C ASN A 117 -3.48 13.25 -7.97
N ARG A 118 -2.63 13.02 -6.96
CA ARG A 118 -1.34 12.34 -7.05
C ARG A 118 -1.13 11.30 -5.97
N ASP A 119 -1.65 11.55 -4.79
CA ASP A 119 -1.27 10.84 -3.57
C ASP A 119 -2.45 10.07 -2.97
N ILE A 120 -2.12 8.95 -2.34
CA ILE A 120 -3.00 8.12 -1.52
C ILE A 120 -2.45 8.03 -0.11
N ILE A 121 -3.32 7.70 0.83
CA ILE A 121 -2.94 7.15 2.13
C ILE A 121 -3.28 5.66 2.15
N GLU A 122 -2.39 4.87 2.74
CA GLU A 122 -2.57 3.43 2.89
C GLU A 122 -2.02 2.92 4.22
N ALA A 123 -2.56 1.79 4.67
CA ALA A 123 -1.98 1.02 5.77
C ALA A 123 -1.27 -0.23 5.25
N THR A 124 -0.01 -0.44 5.62
CA THR A 124 0.83 -1.54 5.12
C THR A 124 1.49 -2.30 6.27
N THR A 125 2.00 -3.51 5.99
CA THR A 125 2.68 -4.34 6.99
C THR A 125 4.02 -3.77 7.45
N SER A 126 4.66 -2.97 6.60
CA SER A 126 5.98 -2.35 6.83
C SER A 126 5.88 -1.02 7.55
N MET A 127 6.89 -0.67 8.36
CA MET A 127 6.96 0.66 9.00
C MET A 127 7.46 1.75 8.02
N PRO A 128 6.90 2.97 8.05
CA PRO A 128 5.71 3.36 8.81
C PRO A 128 4.45 2.67 8.26
N GLN A 129 3.63 2.12 9.17
CA GLN A 129 2.47 1.32 8.78
C GLN A 129 1.37 2.17 8.17
N ILE A 130 1.31 3.46 8.49
CA ILE A 130 0.47 4.45 7.81
C ILE A 130 1.40 5.36 7.01
N ARG A 131 1.17 5.46 5.71
CA ARG A 131 2.05 6.22 4.83
C ARG A 131 1.30 6.84 3.67
N VAL A 132 1.95 7.83 3.07
CA VAL A 132 1.55 8.41 1.79
C VAL A 132 2.35 7.76 0.68
N SER A 133 1.65 7.31 -0.35
CA SER A 133 2.24 6.77 -1.58
C SER A 133 1.57 7.43 -2.78
N THR A 134 2.17 7.30 -3.96
CA THR A 134 1.55 7.85 -5.15
C THR A 134 0.45 6.92 -5.67
N ILE A 135 -0.60 7.50 -6.25
CA ILE A 135 -1.63 6.74 -7.00
C ILE A 135 -0.96 5.89 -8.07
N ARG A 136 0.09 6.42 -8.71
CA ARG A 136 0.86 5.72 -9.73
C ARG A 136 1.47 4.43 -9.18
N GLU A 137 2.13 4.49 -8.02
CA GLU A 137 2.69 3.29 -7.39
C GLU A 137 1.60 2.27 -7.08
N PHE A 138 0.46 2.72 -6.53
CA PHE A 138 -0.67 1.82 -6.25
C PHE A 138 -1.13 1.09 -7.51
N VAL A 139 -1.44 1.80 -8.60
CA VAL A 139 -1.96 1.17 -9.82
C VAL A 139 -0.90 0.33 -10.56
N GLU A 140 0.39 0.62 -10.38
CA GLU A 140 1.48 -0.18 -10.96
C GLU A 140 1.69 -1.48 -10.16
N ILE A 141 1.57 -1.44 -8.83
CA ILE A 141 1.66 -2.61 -7.96
C ILE A 141 0.39 -3.48 -8.06
N HIS A 142 -0.76 -2.82 -8.15
CA HIS A 142 -2.09 -3.42 -8.10
C HIS A 142 -2.86 -3.15 -9.40
N PRO A 143 -2.49 -3.76 -10.54
CA PRO A 143 -3.15 -3.52 -11.81
C PRO A 143 -4.62 -3.97 -11.83
N LYS A 144 -5.01 -4.90 -10.95
CA LYS A 144 -6.39 -5.38 -10.83
C LYS A 144 -7.10 -4.68 -9.69
N TYR A 145 -7.58 -3.48 -9.98
CA TYR A 145 -8.26 -2.62 -9.00
C TYR A 145 -9.62 -2.10 -9.50
N VAL A 146 -10.43 -1.67 -8.53
CA VAL A 146 -11.62 -0.84 -8.71
C VAL A 146 -11.38 0.52 -8.07
N HIS A 147 -11.91 1.56 -8.71
CA HIS A 147 -11.88 2.95 -8.29
C HIS A 147 -13.32 3.39 -8.04
N LEU A 148 -13.61 3.69 -6.79
CA LEU A 148 -14.92 4.12 -6.30
C LEU A 148 -14.85 5.60 -5.91
N ARG A 149 -15.94 6.33 -6.17
CA ARG A 149 -16.10 7.73 -5.79
C ARG A 149 -17.36 7.89 -4.94
N CYS A 150 -17.25 8.59 -3.82
CA CYS A 150 -18.43 9.00 -3.08
C CYS A 150 -19.16 10.12 -3.84
N ARG A 151 -20.47 9.97 -4.01
CA ARG A 151 -21.32 10.97 -4.70
C ARG A 151 -21.48 12.25 -3.90
N ASP A 152 -21.37 12.17 -2.58
CA ASP A 152 -21.38 13.33 -1.70
C ASP A 152 -19.95 13.89 -1.57
N SER A 153 -19.72 15.03 -2.24
CA SER A 153 -18.42 15.70 -2.23
C SER A 153 -18.04 16.26 -0.88
N TRP A 154 -19.01 16.60 -0.02
CA TRP A 154 -18.73 17.00 1.35
C TRP A 154 -18.21 15.81 2.15
N ALA A 155 -18.90 14.66 2.08
CA ALA A 155 -18.44 13.44 2.73
C ALA A 155 -17.04 13.00 2.26
N ALA A 156 -16.77 13.06 0.95
CA ALA A 156 -15.44 12.76 0.40
C ALA A 156 -14.35 13.70 0.94
N HIS A 157 -14.67 14.99 1.08
CA HIS A 157 -13.76 15.99 1.63
C HIS A 157 -13.47 15.74 3.11
N GLU A 158 -14.48 15.52 3.93
CA GLU A 158 -14.30 15.28 5.36
C GLU A 158 -13.58 13.96 5.65
N ALA A 159 -13.84 12.91 4.86
CA ALA A 159 -13.07 11.67 4.93
C ALA A 159 -11.58 11.90 4.65
N THR A 160 -11.27 12.76 3.67
CA THR A 160 -9.89 13.15 3.36
C THR A 160 -9.26 13.98 4.48
N ALA A 161 -10.03 14.90 5.08
CA ALA A 161 -9.56 15.72 6.20
C ALA A 161 -9.16 14.84 7.38
N PHE A 162 -10.01 13.88 7.76
CA PHE A 162 -9.69 12.90 8.79
C PHE A 162 -8.46 12.06 8.43
N ALA A 163 -8.29 11.67 7.16
CA ALA A 163 -7.11 10.93 6.73
C ALA A 163 -5.80 11.69 6.99
N TYR A 164 -5.79 13.00 6.73
CA TYR A 164 -4.65 13.86 7.06
C TYR A 164 -4.43 13.98 8.57
N GLU A 165 -5.49 14.14 9.37
CA GLU A 165 -5.41 14.17 10.83
C GLU A 165 -4.84 12.87 11.40
N TYR A 166 -5.33 11.73 10.92
CA TYR A 166 -4.89 10.41 11.35
C TYR A 166 -3.42 10.15 10.97
N LEU A 167 -3.01 10.54 9.76
CA LEU A 167 -1.61 10.49 9.33
C LEU A 167 -0.72 11.37 10.21
N GLN A 168 -1.18 12.58 10.54
CA GLN A 168 -0.45 13.50 11.40
C GLN A 168 -0.28 12.89 12.80
N MET A 169 -1.37 12.44 13.42
CA MET A 169 -1.35 11.76 14.73
C MET A 169 -0.36 10.58 14.72
N TYR A 170 -0.43 9.72 13.70
CA TYR A 170 0.46 8.58 13.57
C TYR A 170 1.95 9.00 13.49
N ASN A 171 2.26 10.02 12.68
CA ASN A 171 3.62 10.53 12.52
C ASN A 171 4.13 11.23 13.79
N ASP A 172 3.28 11.99 14.48
CA ASP A 172 3.62 12.65 15.73
C ASP A 172 3.99 11.61 16.80
N ASN A 173 3.17 10.57 16.97
CA ASN A 173 3.46 9.46 17.88
C ASN A 173 4.76 8.73 17.52
N LEU A 174 5.00 8.46 16.23
CA LEU A 174 6.27 7.87 15.78
C LEU A 174 7.48 8.73 16.16
N ASN A 175 7.37 10.04 16.00
CA ASN A 175 8.45 10.98 16.23
C ASN A 175 8.72 11.21 17.73
N THR A 176 7.69 11.12 18.57
CA THR A 176 7.81 11.23 20.04
C THR A 176 8.12 9.89 20.72
N GLY A 177 8.04 8.78 19.98
CA GLY A 177 8.22 7.43 20.52
C GLY A 177 7.02 6.95 21.33
N GLU A 178 5.85 7.57 21.14
CA GLU A 178 4.57 7.10 21.66
C GLU A 178 4.07 5.89 20.87
N ASP A 179 3.13 5.16 21.47
CA ASP A 179 2.55 3.98 20.83
C ASP A 179 1.77 4.37 19.56
N VAL A 180 1.90 3.53 18.54
CA VAL A 180 1.17 3.64 17.28
C VAL A 180 0.38 2.37 17.02
N PRO A 181 -0.80 2.46 16.37
CA PRO A 181 -1.60 1.28 16.06
C PRO A 181 -0.79 0.31 15.18
N PRO A 182 -0.54 -0.93 15.64
CA PRO A 182 0.13 -1.92 14.83
C PRO A 182 -0.74 -2.38 13.66
N PHE A 183 -0.11 -2.70 12.53
CA PHE A 183 -0.78 -3.41 11.45
C PHE A 183 -1.21 -4.81 11.92
N SER A 184 -2.50 -5.11 11.93
CA SER A 184 -3.02 -6.43 12.34
C SER A 184 -4.46 -6.64 11.88
N PHE A 185 -4.84 -7.86 11.51
CA PHE A 185 -6.22 -8.25 11.21
C PHE A 185 -6.94 -8.82 12.43
N SER A 186 -6.71 -8.23 13.61
CA SER A 186 -7.25 -8.78 14.87
C SER A 186 -8.76 -8.57 14.98
N PRO A 187 -9.58 -9.62 15.06
CA PRO A 187 -11.04 -9.50 15.25
C PRO A 187 -11.41 -9.04 16.66
N LEU A 188 -10.44 -8.99 17.58
CA LEU A 188 -10.62 -8.54 18.95
C LEU A 188 -10.61 -7.02 19.07
N VAL A 189 -10.11 -6.31 18.05
CA VAL A 189 -10.08 -4.86 18.01
C VAL A 189 -11.28 -4.37 17.19
N PRO A 190 -12.19 -3.59 17.76
CA PRO A 190 -13.34 -3.06 17.03
C PRO A 190 -12.93 -2.29 15.77
N LEU A 191 -13.80 -2.32 14.75
CA LEU A 191 -13.56 -1.59 13.50
C LEU A 191 -13.45 -0.07 13.73
N ASN A 192 -14.21 0.46 14.68
CA ASN A 192 -14.19 1.85 15.08
C ASN A 192 -13.09 2.19 16.10
N ASP A 193 -12.14 1.31 16.38
CA ASP A 193 -11.00 1.63 17.25
C ASP A 193 -9.79 2.07 16.42
N PRO A 194 -9.45 3.37 16.38
CA PRO A 194 -8.34 3.87 15.58
C PRO A 194 -6.94 3.65 16.21
N TYR A 195 -6.86 3.18 17.46
CA TYR A 195 -5.62 3.26 18.25
C TYR A 195 -4.92 1.92 18.46
N HIS A 196 -5.66 0.81 18.50
CA HIS A 196 -5.09 -0.49 18.92
C HIS A 196 -4.72 -1.42 17.77
N SER A 197 -5.26 -1.21 16.57
CA SER A 197 -4.90 -2.00 15.39
C SER A 197 -5.42 -1.32 14.14
N ILE A 198 -4.61 -1.36 13.08
CA ILE A 198 -4.96 -0.80 11.78
C ILE A 198 -4.66 -1.80 10.66
N TYR A 199 -5.37 -1.67 9.55
CA TYR A 199 -5.09 -2.38 8.30
C TYR A 199 -5.75 -1.60 7.15
N CYS A 200 -5.45 -1.96 5.91
CA CYS A 200 -5.74 -1.14 4.73
C CYS A 200 -7.22 -0.72 4.60
N SER A 201 -8.14 -1.68 4.64
CA SER A 201 -9.57 -1.40 4.52
C SER A 201 -10.17 -0.74 5.77
N LYS A 202 -9.66 -1.05 6.97
CA LYS A 202 -10.05 -0.34 8.21
C LYS A 202 -9.64 1.13 8.19
N LEU A 203 -8.48 1.46 7.64
CA LEU A 203 -8.07 2.87 7.50
C LEU A 203 -9.08 3.65 6.66
N VAL A 204 -9.48 3.11 5.52
CA VAL A 204 -10.51 3.73 4.64
C VAL A 204 -11.83 3.87 5.38
N TRP A 205 -12.26 2.82 6.10
CA TRP A 205 -13.48 2.84 6.90
C TRP A 205 -13.45 3.93 7.97
N LEU A 206 -12.36 4.04 8.73
CA LEU A 206 -12.20 5.06 9.76
C LEU A 206 -12.29 6.47 9.18
N CYS A 207 -11.73 6.70 7.99
CA CYS A 207 -11.81 7.99 7.31
C CYS A 207 -13.26 8.39 7.03
N TYR A 208 -14.07 7.49 6.46
CA TYR A 208 -15.47 7.78 6.20
C TYR A 208 -16.32 7.85 7.47
N TYR A 209 -16.06 6.98 8.43
CA TYR A 209 -16.82 6.94 9.68
C TYR A 209 -16.57 8.18 10.55
N TYR A 210 -15.31 8.50 10.84
CA TYR A 210 -14.96 9.62 11.72
C TYR A 210 -14.89 10.96 11.01
N GLY A 211 -14.49 11.00 9.75
CA GLY A 211 -14.47 12.24 8.96
C GLY A 211 -15.87 12.63 8.52
N ALA A 212 -16.57 11.74 7.83
CA ALA A 212 -17.83 12.08 7.16
C ALA A 212 -19.09 11.68 7.91
N GLY A 213 -18.99 10.95 9.02
CA GLY A 213 -20.15 10.35 9.69
C GLY A 213 -20.85 9.28 8.83
N VAL A 214 -20.13 8.71 7.86
CA VAL A 214 -20.63 7.71 6.92
C VAL A 214 -20.21 6.34 7.41
N GLU A 215 -21.15 5.60 7.98
CA GLU A 215 -20.96 4.20 8.30
C GLU A 215 -21.08 3.37 7.01
N LEU A 216 -20.00 2.69 6.64
CA LEU A 216 -19.96 1.72 5.55
C LEU A 216 -20.38 0.36 6.12
N GLU A 217 -21.30 -0.33 5.45
CA GLU A 217 -21.81 -1.62 5.88
C GLU A 217 -20.67 -2.65 5.97
N ASN A 218 -20.67 -3.44 7.04
CA ASN A 218 -19.68 -4.47 7.35
C ASN A 218 -20.42 -5.75 7.73
N ASP A 219 -20.08 -6.86 7.09
CA ASP A 219 -20.82 -8.13 7.13
C ASP A 219 -20.10 -9.23 7.95
N PHE A 220 -19.39 -8.83 9.02
CA PHE A 220 -18.86 -9.65 10.14
C PHE A 220 -17.31 -9.82 10.19
N PHE A 221 -16.81 -9.93 11.43
CA PHE A 221 -15.44 -10.32 11.87
C PHE A 221 -14.24 -9.44 11.44
N LEU A 222 -14.11 -9.09 10.17
CA LEU A 222 -13.00 -8.29 9.64
C LEU A 222 -13.45 -7.52 8.42
N TYR A 223 -13.44 -6.17 8.48
CA TYR A 223 -13.85 -5.35 7.35
C TYR A 223 -12.83 -5.41 6.21
N SER A 224 -12.95 -6.30 5.25
CA SER A 224 -11.91 -6.60 4.27
C SER A 224 -11.91 -5.65 3.05
N PRO A 225 -10.87 -5.67 2.20
CA PRO A 225 -10.92 -5.00 0.90
C PRO A 225 -12.05 -5.54 0.00
N GLU A 226 -12.47 -6.79 0.18
CA GLU A 226 -13.61 -7.36 -0.56
C GLU A 226 -14.90 -6.67 -0.14
N ASP A 227 -15.14 -6.49 1.15
CA ASP A 227 -16.28 -5.75 1.70
C ASP A 227 -16.30 -4.30 1.17
N LEU A 228 -15.14 -3.62 1.12
CA LEU A 228 -15.03 -2.29 0.50
C LEU A 228 -15.40 -2.28 -0.98
N SER A 229 -15.12 -3.36 -1.70
CA SER A 229 -15.45 -3.44 -3.12
C SER A 229 -16.96 -3.52 -3.37
N THR A 230 -17.74 -4.00 -2.38
CA THR A 230 -19.21 -4.06 -2.45
C THR A 230 -19.87 -2.69 -2.51
N LEU A 231 -19.14 -1.61 -2.17
CA LEU A 231 -19.61 -0.23 -2.32
C LEU A 231 -19.97 0.12 -3.77
N GLU A 232 -19.57 -0.68 -4.77
CA GLU A 232 -20.09 -0.54 -6.13
C GLU A 232 -21.62 -0.70 -6.23
N ASN A 233 -22.23 -1.37 -5.24
CA ASN A 233 -23.67 -1.57 -5.12
C ASN A 233 -24.33 -0.58 -4.14
N ASP A 234 -23.54 0.24 -3.43
CA ASP A 234 -24.03 1.27 -2.53
C ASP A 234 -24.40 2.54 -3.32
N GLY A 235 -25.65 3.01 -3.18
CA GLY A 235 -26.15 4.19 -3.87
C GLY A 235 -25.40 5.50 -3.53
N ARG A 236 -24.63 5.53 -2.44
CA ARG A 236 -23.75 6.65 -2.05
C ARG A 236 -22.48 6.73 -2.88
N PHE A 237 -22.13 5.68 -3.62
CA PHE A 237 -20.90 5.60 -4.39
C PHE A 237 -21.16 5.40 -5.89
N GLU A 238 -20.13 5.63 -6.68
CA GLU A 238 -20.09 5.33 -8.11
C GLU A 238 -18.76 4.70 -8.52
N VAL A 239 -18.82 3.76 -9.46
CA VAL A 239 -17.64 3.14 -10.04
C VAL A 239 -17.09 4.04 -11.15
N ILE A 240 -15.91 4.61 -10.93
CA ILE A 240 -15.19 5.39 -11.95
C ILE A 240 -14.41 4.46 -12.88
N TYR A 241 -13.86 3.38 -12.32
CA TYR A 241 -13.16 2.35 -13.07
C TYR A 241 -13.23 1.01 -12.35
N LYS A 242 -13.31 -0.08 -13.12
CA LYS A 242 -13.15 -1.44 -12.62
C LYS A 242 -12.36 -2.23 -13.65
N HIS A 243 -11.23 -2.81 -13.25
CA HIS A 243 -10.47 -3.68 -14.13
C HIS A 243 -11.34 -4.89 -14.56
N PRO A 244 -11.32 -5.33 -15.83
CA PRO A 244 -12.18 -6.44 -16.30
C PRO A 244 -11.94 -7.78 -15.58
N GLU A 245 -10.73 -7.97 -15.05
CA GLU A 245 -10.33 -9.15 -14.26
C GLU A 245 -10.33 -8.87 -12.75
N PHE A 246 -11.00 -7.81 -12.28
CA PHE A 246 -11.16 -7.55 -10.86
C PHE A 246 -12.14 -8.56 -10.25
N GLU A 247 -11.62 -9.45 -9.42
CA GLU A 247 -12.38 -10.52 -8.78
C GLU A 247 -11.67 -10.99 -7.51
N PHE A 248 -12.40 -11.01 -6.39
CA PHE A 248 -12.01 -11.75 -5.19
C PHE A 248 -12.45 -13.21 -5.34
N LYS A 249 -11.58 -14.15 -4.96
CA LYS A 249 -11.79 -15.60 -5.09
C LYS A 249 -12.50 -16.21 -3.89
N LEU A 250 -12.55 -15.48 -2.79
CA LEU A 250 -13.37 -15.82 -1.64
C LEU A 250 -14.75 -15.20 -1.90
N ASN A 251 -15.75 -16.05 -2.15
CA ASN A 251 -17.13 -15.69 -1.88
C ASN A 251 -17.34 -15.99 -0.39
N THR A 252 -17.45 -14.97 0.43
CA THR A 252 -18.07 -15.12 1.75
C THR A 252 -19.58 -15.03 1.63
#